data_AF-A0A5D4H8Q6-F1
#
_entry.id   AF-A0A5D4H8Q6-F1
#
_cell.length_a   1.000
_cell.length_b   1.000
_cell.length_c   1.000
_cell.angle_alpha   90.00
_cell.angle_beta   90.00
_cell.angle_gamma   90.00
#
_symmetry.space_group_name_H-M   'P 1'
#
loop_
_entity.id
_entity.type
_entity.pdbx_description
1 polymer ?
#
loop_
_entity_poly.entity_id
_entity_poly.type
_entity_poly.pdbx_seq_one_letter_code
_entity_poly.pdbx_strand_id
1 'polypeptide(L)'
;MKVEENKIEQLLVRTYDGRSQLGKDAAEMVSKKIQELQREKDYVYMIFASAPSQNEFLETLGKDTNIDWKKIVGFHMDEYIGLDLAHPQSFGYFLKKNLFDKVPIHQVHYIQGDSSNIEKECERYEQLLRRYPVDIVCMGIGENTHIAFNDPHVADFNDPHWVKIVDLDDKSRQQQVNDGCFDAFDDVPTHAVTLTVPALLQGKFLYCIVPGKNKARAVYQTLYEKVDSRYPSTILRKHQNTHLFIDKESAQYLHKPVV
;
A
#
# COMPACT_ATOMS: atom_id res chain seq x y z
N MET A 1 -6.79 26.22 4.75
CA MET A 1 -5.68 25.28 4.94
C MET A 1 -5.05 25.03 3.58
N LYS A 2 -3.72 25.16 3.46
CA LYS A 2 -3.05 25.24 2.15
C LYS A 2 -2.51 23.86 1.79
N VAL A 3 -3.19 23.15 0.88
CA VAL A 3 -2.65 21.96 0.23
C VAL A 3 -1.79 22.43 -0.93
N GLU A 4 -0.55 21.96 -1.01
CA GLU A 4 0.31 22.21 -2.17
C GLU A 4 0.20 21.03 -3.12
N GLU A 5 -0.25 21.29 -4.35
CA GLU A 5 -0.42 20.28 -5.40
C GLU A 5 0.64 20.48 -6.48
N ASN A 6 1.37 19.42 -6.80
CA ASN A 6 2.38 19.40 -7.87
C ASN A 6 2.22 18.13 -8.71
N LYS A 7 2.70 18.15 -9.96
CA LYS A 7 2.72 16.96 -10.84
C LYS A 7 4.15 16.67 -11.27
N ILE A 8 4.61 15.44 -11.03
CA ILE A 8 5.92 14.94 -11.46
C ILE A 8 5.70 13.77 -12.42
N GLU A 9 5.98 13.97 -13.70
CA GLU A 9 5.53 13.09 -14.79
C GLU A 9 4.01 12.84 -14.69
N GLN A 10 3.53 11.62 -14.40
CA GLN A 10 2.10 11.34 -14.17
C GLN A 10 1.67 11.38 -12.70
N LEU A 11 2.63 11.41 -11.76
CA LEU A 11 2.33 11.36 -10.33
C LEU A 11 1.84 12.70 -9.81
N LEU A 12 0.63 12.73 -9.25
CA LEU A 12 0.06 13.89 -8.59
C LEU A 12 0.46 13.88 -7.11
N VAL A 13 1.20 14.90 -6.67
CA VAL A 13 1.74 15.02 -5.31
C VAL A 13 0.95 16.05 -4.54
N ARG A 14 0.50 15.68 -3.34
CA ARG A 14 -0.26 16.55 -2.41
C ARG A 14 0.45 16.62 -1.08
N THR A 15 0.84 17.82 -0.68
CA THR A 15 1.55 18.08 0.58
C THR A 15 0.62 18.70 1.62
N TYR A 16 0.61 18.13 2.82
CA TYR A 16 -0.23 18.54 3.95
C TYR A 16 0.60 18.95 5.18
N ASP A 17 0.00 19.68 6.10
CA ASP A 17 0.67 20.12 7.33
C ASP A 17 1.04 18.97 8.29
N GLY A 18 0.29 17.85 8.25
CA GLY A 18 0.54 16.70 9.11
C GLY A 18 -0.33 15.49 8.78
N ARG A 19 0.03 14.34 9.36
CA ARG A 19 -0.59 13.03 9.08
C ARG A 19 -2.11 12.95 9.21
N SER A 20 -2.70 13.65 10.18
CA SER A 20 -4.17 13.61 10.40
C SER A 20 -4.93 14.20 9.21
N GLN A 21 -4.50 15.37 8.72
CA GLN A 21 -5.15 16.00 7.59
C GLN A 21 -4.88 15.26 6.28
N LEU A 22 -3.67 14.72 6.12
CA LEU A 22 -3.29 13.87 5.01
C LEU A 22 -4.22 12.65 4.91
N GLY A 23 -4.35 11.89 6.00
CA GLY A 23 -5.20 10.70 6.04
C GLY A 23 -6.66 11.02 5.76
N LYS A 24 -7.17 12.15 6.28
CA LYS A 24 -8.53 12.61 6.03
C LYS A 24 -8.78 12.93 4.55
N ASP A 25 -7.93 13.75 3.93
CA ASP A 25 -8.13 14.15 2.53
C ASP A 25 -7.95 12.96 1.56
N ALA A 26 -6.99 12.07 1.85
CA ALA A 26 -6.84 10.81 1.12
C ALA A 26 -8.12 9.96 1.21
N ALA A 27 -8.70 9.81 2.41
CA ALA A 27 -9.93 9.05 2.61
C ALA A 27 -11.12 9.68 1.88
N GLU A 28 -11.27 11.00 1.92
CA GLU A 28 -12.33 11.72 1.21
C GLU A 28 -12.20 11.54 -0.32
N MET A 29 -10.97 11.58 -0.85
CA MET A 29 -10.75 11.37 -2.28
C MET A 29 -11.03 9.94 -2.71
N VAL A 30 -10.57 8.95 -1.94
CA VAL A 30 -10.84 7.53 -2.20
C VAL A 30 -12.33 7.25 -2.08
N SER A 31 -13.02 7.79 -1.07
CA SER A 31 -14.47 7.65 -0.91
C SER A 31 -15.24 8.17 -2.12
N LYS A 32 -14.90 9.36 -2.62
CA LYS A 32 -15.53 9.92 -3.83
C LYS A 32 -15.33 8.99 -5.03
N LYS A 33 -14.12 8.46 -5.22
CA LYS A 33 -13.84 7.51 -6.31
C LYS A 33 -14.62 6.21 -6.15
N ILE A 34 -14.72 5.67 -4.94
CA ILE A 34 -15.55 4.49 -4.65
C ILE A 34 -17.01 4.76 -5.03
N GLN A 35 -17.58 5.89 -4.60
CA GLN A 35 -18.98 6.24 -4.89
C GLN A 35 -19.23 6.41 -6.39
N GLU A 36 -18.29 6.99 -7.14
CA GLU A 36 -18.36 7.07 -8.59
C GLU A 36 -18.42 5.67 -9.22
N LEU A 37 -17.52 4.77 -8.82
CA LEU A 37 -17.49 3.40 -9.34
C LEU A 37 -18.73 2.59 -8.93
N GLN A 38 -19.27 2.79 -7.73
CA GLN A 38 -20.47 2.10 -7.24
C GLN A 38 -21.76 2.48 -7.99
N ARG A 39 -21.75 3.61 -8.72
CA ARG A 39 -22.84 3.99 -9.63
C ARG A 39 -22.77 3.25 -10.97
N GLU A 40 -21.58 2.80 -11.35
CA GLU A 40 -21.32 2.16 -12.65
C GLU A 40 -21.17 0.64 -12.55
N LYS A 41 -20.91 0.12 -11.35
CA LYS A 41 -20.58 -1.28 -11.12
C LYS A 41 -21.35 -1.89 -9.95
N ASP A 42 -21.53 -3.21 -10.04
CA ASP A 42 -22.04 -4.00 -8.93
C ASP A 42 -21.02 -4.11 -7.79
N TYR A 43 -19.75 -4.30 -8.14
CA TYR A 43 -18.65 -4.41 -7.20
C TYR A 43 -17.46 -3.52 -7.57
N VAL A 44 -16.79 -2.99 -6.55
CA VAL A 44 -15.49 -2.30 -6.65
C VAL A 44 -14.43 -3.17 -6.01
N TYR A 45 -13.37 -3.44 -6.77
CA TYR A 45 -12.26 -4.30 -6.35
C TYR A 45 -11.10 -3.45 -5.85
N MET A 46 -10.66 -3.68 -4.61
CA MET A 46 -9.71 -2.80 -3.93
C MET A 46 -8.57 -3.57 -3.27
N ILE A 47 -7.33 -3.07 -3.41
CA ILE A 47 -6.17 -3.52 -2.63
C ILE A 47 -5.87 -2.51 -1.53
N PHE A 48 -5.63 -2.98 -0.31
CA PHE A 48 -5.30 -2.17 0.87
C PHE A 48 -3.93 -2.55 1.45
N ALA A 49 -3.15 -1.55 1.86
CA ALA A 49 -1.90 -1.73 2.60
C ALA A 49 -2.12 -1.94 4.09
N SER A 50 -1.20 -2.70 4.70
CA SER A 50 -1.12 -2.93 6.14
C SER A 50 0.10 -2.25 6.73
N ALA A 51 -0.04 -1.02 7.24
CA ALA A 51 1.04 -0.33 7.93
C ALA A 51 0.52 0.82 8.81
N PRO A 52 1.23 1.22 9.88
CA PRO A 52 0.86 2.37 10.72
C PRO A 52 0.71 3.71 9.96
N SER A 53 1.34 3.83 8.79
CA SER A 53 1.16 4.98 7.89
C SER A 53 -0.27 5.12 7.38
N GLN A 54 -1.06 4.04 7.40
CA GLN A 54 -2.43 3.99 6.89
C GLN A 54 -3.50 4.29 7.96
N ASN A 55 -3.14 4.39 9.24
CA ASN A 55 -4.09 4.40 10.35
C ASN A 55 -5.20 5.47 10.21
N GLU A 56 -4.83 6.74 10.03
CA GLU A 56 -5.81 7.83 9.90
C GLU A 56 -6.64 7.73 8.63
N PHE A 57 -6.03 7.23 7.54
CA PHE A 57 -6.71 7.00 6.28
C PHE A 57 -7.79 5.91 6.44
N LEU A 58 -7.42 4.74 6.96
CA LEU A 58 -8.34 3.62 7.15
C LEU A 58 -9.44 3.95 8.16
N GLU A 59 -9.09 4.62 9.25
CA GLU A 59 -10.07 5.05 10.25
C GLU A 59 -11.08 6.04 9.66
N THR A 60 -10.61 7.04 8.89
CA THR A 60 -11.50 8.02 8.28
C THR A 60 -12.37 7.39 7.20
N LEU A 61 -11.77 6.56 6.33
CA LEU A 61 -12.48 5.87 5.25
C LEU A 61 -13.58 4.95 5.81
N GLY A 62 -13.28 4.18 6.86
CA GLY A 62 -14.23 3.28 7.49
C GLY A 62 -15.40 3.96 8.19
N LYS A 63 -15.28 5.26 8.52
CA LYS A 63 -16.37 6.06 9.10
C LYS A 63 -17.26 6.73 8.05
N ASP A 64 -16.89 6.67 6.76
CA ASP A 64 -17.69 7.27 5.70
C ASP A 64 -18.93 6.42 5.39
N THR A 65 -20.10 6.97 5.75
CA THR A 65 -21.41 6.34 5.55
C THR A 65 -21.90 6.42 4.11
N ASN A 66 -21.23 7.16 3.22
CA ASN A 66 -21.59 7.26 1.81
C ASN A 66 -21.06 6.08 0.98
N ILE A 67 -20.13 5.28 1.54
CA ILE A 67 -19.61 4.08 0.89
C ILE A 67 -20.55 2.91 1.16
N ASP A 68 -21.06 2.28 0.10
CA ASP A 68 -21.74 1.00 0.24
C ASP A 68 -20.72 -0.14 0.33
N TRP A 69 -20.24 -0.44 1.55
CA TRP A 69 -19.22 -1.48 1.76
C TRP A 69 -19.65 -2.87 1.28
N LYS A 70 -20.96 -3.14 1.15
CA LYS A 70 -21.50 -4.40 0.62
C LYS A 70 -21.27 -4.57 -0.89
N LYS A 71 -20.73 -3.54 -1.55
CA LYS A 71 -20.24 -3.58 -2.93
C LYS A 71 -18.71 -3.60 -3.04
N ILE A 72 -17.98 -3.75 -1.93
CA ILE A 72 -16.50 -3.75 -1.94
C ILE A 72 -15.95 -5.16 -1.81
N VAL A 73 -15.09 -5.56 -2.74
CA VAL A 73 -14.27 -6.77 -2.65
C VAL A 73 -12.83 -6.33 -2.34
N GLY A 74 -12.36 -6.67 -1.15
CA GLY A 74 -11.04 -6.28 -0.64
C GLY A 74 -9.97 -7.36 -0.83
N PHE A 75 -8.75 -6.90 -1.06
CA PHE A 75 -7.52 -7.68 -1.08
C PHE A 75 -6.48 -6.98 -0.21
N HIS A 76 -5.56 -7.73 0.39
CA HIS A 76 -4.33 -7.16 0.94
C HIS A 76 -3.12 -7.47 0.05
N MET A 77 -2.01 -6.75 0.26
CA MET A 77 -0.88 -6.75 -0.68
C MET A 77 0.28 -7.68 -0.33
N ASP A 78 0.32 -8.17 0.90
CA ASP A 78 1.42 -8.99 1.40
C ASP A 78 1.01 -9.71 2.68
N GLU A 79 1.73 -10.79 2.99
CA GLU A 79 1.64 -11.48 4.27
C GLU A 79 2.96 -12.19 4.59
N TYR A 80 3.32 -12.23 5.87
CA TYR A 80 4.49 -12.99 6.31
C TYR A 80 4.27 -14.50 6.16
N ILE A 81 5.30 -15.21 5.73
CA ILE A 81 5.27 -16.68 5.71
C ILE A 81 5.43 -17.19 7.15
N GLY A 82 4.57 -18.12 7.54
CA GLY A 82 4.54 -18.75 8.86
C GLY A 82 3.61 -18.09 9.88
N LEU A 83 2.97 -16.96 9.53
CA LEU A 83 1.96 -16.34 10.38
C LEU A 83 0.55 -16.67 9.87
N ASP A 84 -0.31 -17.11 10.79
CA ASP A 84 -1.73 -17.25 10.52
C ASP A 84 -2.48 -15.90 10.62
N LEU A 85 -3.72 -15.86 10.12
CA LEU A 85 -4.56 -14.66 10.10
C LEU A 85 -4.97 -14.15 11.50
N ALA A 86 -4.85 -14.98 12.54
CA ALA A 86 -5.14 -14.58 13.92
C ALA A 86 -3.91 -14.00 14.63
N HIS A 87 -2.71 -14.17 14.07
CA HIS A 87 -1.47 -13.65 14.63
C HIS A 87 -1.49 -12.12 14.70
N PRO A 88 -1.12 -11.48 15.84
CA PRO A 88 -1.22 -10.03 16.01
C PRO A 88 -0.41 -9.22 14.98
N GLN A 89 0.68 -9.80 14.49
CA GLN A 89 1.55 -9.23 13.47
C GLN A 89 1.18 -9.59 12.02
N SER A 90 0.16 -10.43 11.79
CA SER A 90 -0.34 -10.68 10.44
C SER A 90 -0.86 -9.39 9.81
N PHE A 91 -0.53 -9.17 8.55
CA PHE A 91 -1.04 -8.03 7.79
C PHE A 91 -2.54 -8.17 7.51
N GLY A 92 -3.04 -9.39 7.33
CA GLY A 92 -4.46 -9.65 7.29
C GLY A 92 -5.16 -9.28 8.61
N TYR A 93 -4.56 -9.63 9.75
CA TYR A 93 -5.08 -9.25 11.07
C TYR A 93 -5.11 -7.73 11.26
N PHE A 94 -4.05 -7.03 10.84
CA PHE A 94 -3.99 -5.57 10.87
C PHE A 94 -5.19 -4.94 10.14
N LEU A 95 -5.51 -5.39 8.92
CA LEU A 95 -6.62 -4.84 8.15
C LEU A 95 -7.99 -5.24 8.71
N LYS A 96 -8.14 -6.44 9.27
CA LYS A 96 -9.35 -6.83 10.01
C LYS A 96 -9.63 -5.85 11.15
N LYS A 97 -8.63 -5.63 12.00
CA LYS A 97 -8.73 -4.74 13.16
C LYS A 97 -8.94 -3.28 12.76
N ASN A 98 -8.29 -2.82 11.69
CA ASN A 98 -8.29 -1.40 11.34
C ASN A 98 -9.45 -0.99 10.43
N LEU A 99 -9.95 -1.88 9.58
CA LEU A 99 -11.00 -1.59 8.61
C LEU A 99 -12.05 -2.69 8.48
N PHE A 100 -11.67 -3.91 8.09
CA PHE A 100 -12.63 -4.88 7.54
C PHE A 100 -13.67 -5.40 8.54
N ASP A 101 -13.33 -5.50 9.84
CA ASP A 101 -14.30 -5.91 10.87
C ASP A 101 -15.18 -4.73 11.36
N LYS A 102 -14.88 -3.50 10.92
CA LYS A 102 -15.62 -2.28 11.30
C LYS A 102 -16.68 -1.86 10.29
N VAL A 103 -16.69 -2.47 9.11
CA VAL A 103 -17.58 -2.10 8.01
C VAL A 103 -18.23 -3.35 7.42
N PRO A 104 -19.44 -3.26 6.84
CA PRO A 104 -20.13 -4.42 6.26
C PRO A 104 -19.57 -4.74 4.86
N ILE A 105 -18.27 -5.04 4.76
CA ILE A 105 -17.59 -5.35 3.50
C ILE A 105 -18.15 -6.64 2.87
N HIS A 106 -18.31 -6.66 1.54
CA HIS A 106 -18.88 -7.82 0.84
C HIS A 106 -18.02 -9.08 0.99
N GLN A 107 -16.74 -8.94 0.66
CA GLN A 107 -15.79 -10.04 0.61
C GLN A 107 -14.39 -9.51 0.81
N VAL A 108 -13.56 -10.27 1.50
CA VAL A 108 -12.12 -10.01 1.60
C VAL A 108 -11.36 -11.28 1.26
N HIS A 109 -10.34 -11.14 0.42
CA HIS A 109 -9.37 -12.18 0.12
C HIS A 109 -8.09 -11.91 0.90
N TYR A 110 -7.71 -12.87 1.73
CA TYR A 110 -6.43 -12.87 2.45
C TYR A 110 -5.46 -13.85 1.80
N ILE A 111 -4.18 -13.51 1.90
CA ILE A 111 -3.07 -14.43 1.63
C ILE A 111 -2.93 -15.34 2.85
N GLN A 112 -2.79 -16.64 2.61
CA GLN A 112 -2.64 -17.67 3.64
C GLN A 112 -1.16 -17.86 3.95
N GLY A 113 -0.61 -17.01 4.83
CA GLY A 113 0.80 -17.04 5.23
C GLY A 113 1.24 -18.34 5.91
N ASP A 114 0.30 -19.08 6.50
CA ASP A 114 0.48 -20.37 7.16
C ASP A 114 0.16 -21.58 6.26
N SER A 115 -0.07 -21.37 4.96
CA SER A 115 -0.36 -22.46 4.02
C SER A 115 0.78 -23.49 4.00
N SER A 116 0.40 -24.77 4.04
CA SER A 116 1.32 -25.91 3.89
C SER A 116 2.08 -25.93 2.55
N ASN A 117 1.62 -25.16 1.55
CA ASN A 117 2.28 -24.99 0.27
C ASN A 117 2.10 -23.53 -0.19
N ILE A 118 3.14 -22.73 0.01
CA ILE A 118 3.10 -21.28 -0.24
C ILE A 118 3.10 -20.99 -1.75
N GLU A 119 3.73 -21.82 -2.57
CA GLU A 119 3.74 -21.65 -4.03
C GLU A 119 2.31 -21.77 -4.61
N LYS A 120 1.54 -22.77 -4.16
CA LYS A 120 0.12 -22.91 -4.51
C LYS A 120 -0.72 -21.76 -3.99
N GLU A 121 -0.34 -21.19 -2.85
CA GLU A 121 -1.00 -20.00 -2.33
C GLU A 121 -0.74 -18.78 -3.22
N CYS A 122 0.49 -18.58 -3.70
CA CYS A 122 0.80 -17.55 -4.70
C CYS A 122 -0.03 -17.75 -5.98
N GLU A 123 -0.09 -18.98 -6.51
CA GLU A 123 -0.89 -19.30 -7.69
C GLU A 123 -2.38 -19.00 -7.47
N ARG A 124 -2.94 -19.41 -6.31
CA ARG A 124 -4.34 -19.16 -5.95
C ARG A 124 -4.63 -17.67 -5.89
N TYR A 125 -3.78 -16.90 -5.23
CA TYR A 125 -3.99 -15.47 -5.04
C TYR A 125 -3.81 -14.69 -6.34
N GLU A 126 -2.85 -15.09 -7.19
CA GLU A 126 -2.69 -14.55 -8.54
C GLU A 126 -3.94 -14.79 -9.39
N GLN A 127 -4.49 -16.01 -9.38
CA GLN A 127 -5.72 -16.32 -10.11
C GLN A 127 -6.91 -15.47 -9.63
N LEU A 128 -7.00 -15.19 -8.33
CA LEU A 128 -8.02 -14.27 -7.80
C LEU A 128 -7.83 -12.86 -8.34
N LEU A 129 -6.62 -12.29 -8.27
CA LEU A 129 -6.37 -10.94 -8.78
C LEU A 129 -6.63 -10.81 -10.29
N ARG A 130 -6.31 -11.85 -11.07
CA ARG A 130 -6.62 -11.89 -12.51
C ARG A 130 -8.12 -12.00 -12.80
N ARG A 131 -8.87 -12.67 -11.93
CA ARG A 131 -10.33 -12.79 -12.03
C ARG A 131 -11.04 -11.49 -11.65
N TYR A 132 -10.47 -10.72 -10.73
CA TYR A 132 -11.06 -9.51 -10.16
C TYR A 132 -10.21 -8.28 -10.54
N PRO A 133 -10.48 -7.63 -11.68
CA PRO A 133 -9.68 -6.49 -12.15
C PRO A 133 -9.74 -5.35 -11.14
N VAL A 134 -8.59 -4.97 -10.58
CA VAL A 134 -8.53 -4.04 -9.45
C VAL A 134 -8.83 -2.62 -9.92
N ASP A 135 -9.74 -1.97 -9.23
CA ASP A 135 -10.10 -0.58 -9.51
C ASP A 135 -9.24 0.40 -8.73
N ILE A 136 -9.04 0.12 -7.44
CA ILE A 136 -8.32 1.03 -6.54
C ILE A 136 -7.22 0.28 -5.79
N VAL A 137 -6.03 0.87 -5.72
CA VAL A 137 -4.93 0.40 -4.88
C VAL A 137 -4.57 1.51 -3.90
N CYS A 138 -4.74 1.21 -2.60
CA CYS A 138 -4.32 2.08 -1.51
C CYS A 138 -3.05 1.50 -0.89
N MET A 139 -1.94 2.21 -1.00
CA MET A 139 -0.62 1.72 -0.57
C MET A 139 0.22 2.76 0.16
N GLY A 140 1.29 2.29 0.79
CA GLY A 140 2.36 3.15 1.32
C GLY A 140 3.62 3.07 0.46
N ILE A 141 4.68 3.76 0.92
CA ILE A 141 6.04 3.63 0.39
C ILE A 141 6.98 3.35 1.58
N GLY A 142 7.85 2.35 1.41
CA GLY A 142 8.89 1.97 2.37
C GLY A 142 10.00 3.00 2.52
N GLU A 143 10.79 2.93 3.59
CA GLU A 143 11.93 3.84 3.79
C GLU A 143 13.02 3.70 2.71
N ASN A 144 13.10 2.52 2.08
CA ASN A 144 13.98 2.22 0.95
C ASN A 144 13.27 2.27 -0.41
N THR A 145 12.12 2.96 -0.49
CA THR A 145 11.26 3.11 -1.70
C THR A 145 10.50 1.87 -2.15
N HIS A 146 10.45 0.79 -1.36
CA HIS A 146 9.60 -0.36 -1.70
C HIS A 146 8.11 0.00 -1.75
N ILE A 147 7.35 -0.79 -2.51
CA ILE A 147 5.89 -0.85 -2.49
C ILE A 147 5.48 -2.31 -2.24
N ALA A 148 4.60 -2.56 -1.28
CA ALA A 148 4.46 -3.89 -0.66
C ALA A 148 5.85 -4.43 -0.25
N PHE A 149 6.18 -5.71 -0.43
CA PHE A 149 7.54 -6.24 -0.25
C PHE A 149 8.37 -6.28 -1.55
N ASN A 150 8.09 -5.39 -2.51
CA ASN A 150 8.98 -5.20 -3.67
C ASN A 150 10.17 -4.33 -3.25
N ASP A 151 11.07 -4.90 -2.44
CA ASP A 151 12.32 -4.26 -2.04
C ASP A 151 13.29 -4.09 -3.22
N PRO A 152 14.24 -3.13 -3.17
CA PRO A 152 15.14 -2.83 -4.29
C PRO A 152 15.89 -4.03 -4.88
N HIS A 153 16.18 -5.07 -4.08
CA HIS A 153 16.90 -6.26 -4.56
C HIS A 153 16.01 -7.28 -5.27
N VAL A 154 14.69 -7.27 -5.02
CA VAL A 154 13.71 -8.20 -5.59
C VAL A 154 12.70 -7.55 -6.52
N ALA A 155 12.65 -6.22 -6.56
CA ALA A 155 11.69 -5.48 -7.39
C ALA A 155 12.00 -5.66 -8.89
N ASP A 156 10.97 -6.04 -9.64
CA ASP A 156 10.98 -6.09 -11.09
C ASP A 156 9.71 -5.43 -11.64
N PHE A 157 9.87 -4.42 -12.50
CA PHE A 157 8.76 -3.72 -13.12
C PHE A 157 8.06 -4.55 -14.20
N ASN A 158 8.69 -5.63 -14.68
CA ASN A 158 8.15 -6.55 -15.67
C ASN A 158 8.04 -7.98 -15.12
N ASP A 159 7.85 -8.12 -13.80
CA ASP A 159 7.73 -9.42 -13.14
C ASP A 159 6.71 -10.31 -13.88
N PRO A 160 7.07 -11.55 -14.27
CA PRO A 160 6.16 -12.43 -14.98
C PRO A 160 4.99 -12.92 -14.10
N HIS A 161 5.13 -12.83 -12.77
CA HIS A 161 4.13 -13.22 -11.80
C HIS A 161 3.47 -12.01 -11.16
N TRP A 162 2.22 -12.16 -10.73
CA TRP A 162 1.51 -11.13 -9.97
C TRP A 162 1.69 -11.30 -8.45
N VAL A 163 2.03 -12.51 -8.02
CA VAL A 163 2.24 -12.86 -6.63
C VAL A 163 3.48 -13.73 -6.53
N LYS A 164 4.40 -13.42 -5.61
CA LYS A 164 5.61 -14.21 -5.41
C LYS A 164 6.05 -14.27 -3.95
N ILE A 165 6.92 -15.23 -3.67
CA ILE A 165 7.67 -15.32 -2.42
C ILE A 165 8.91 -14.42 -2.56
N VAL A 166 9.20 -13.66 -1.50
CA VAL A 166 10.42 -12.84 -1.40
C VAL A 166 11.10 -13.05 -0.06
N ASP A 167 12.42 -13.00 -0.06
CA ASP A 167 13.21 -12.78 1.14
C ASP A 167 13.14 -11.29 1.55
N LEU A 168 13.07 -11.04 2.86
CA LEU A 168 12.96 -9.70 3.40
C LEU A 168 14.35 -9.13 3.67
N ASP A 169 14.65 -7.96 3.10
CA ASP A 169 15.89 -7.22 3.37
C ASP A 169 15.98 -6.83 4.85
N ASP A 170 17.19 -6.81 5.39
CA ASP A 170 17.43 -6.46 6.80
C ASP A 170 16.89 -5.06 7.13
N LYS A 171 16.91 -4.11 6.19
CA LYS A 171 16.31 -2.78 6.43
C LYS A 171 14.80 -2.86 6.55
N SER A 172 14.14 -3.65 5.71
CA SER A 172 12.69 -3.87 5.78
C SER A 172 12.30 -4.54 7.08
N ARG A 173 13.05 -5.56 7.50
CA ARG A 173 12.84 -6.22 8.81
C ARG A 173 13.06 -5.27 9.97
N GLN A 174 14.12 -4.46 9.94
CA GLN A 174 14.38 -3.45 10.97
C GLN A 174 13.30 -2.36 11.00
N GLN A 175 12.70 -2.00 9.86
CA GLN A 175 11.58 -1.05 9.81
C GLN A 175 10.38 -1.56 10.63
N GLN A 176 10.09 -2.87 10.61
CA GLN A 176 8.97 -3.45 11.37
C GLN A 176 9.16 -3.32 12.88
N VAL A 177 10.41 -3.36 13.35
CA VAL A 177 10.74 -3.09 14.76
C VAL A 177 10.59 -1.59 15.06
N ASN A 178 11.10 -0.72 14.18
CA ASN A 178 11.01 0.75 14.34
C ASN A 178 9.55 1.25 14.36
N ASP A 179 8.69 0.63 13.55
CA ASP A 179 7.26 0.90 13.46
C ASP A 179 6.47 0.28 14.64
N GLY A 180 7.13 -0.47 15.52
CA GLY A 180 6.54 -1.09 16.71
C GLY A 180 5.67 -2.31 16.40
N CYS A 181 5.85 -2.94 15.24
CA CYS A 181 5.11 -4.14 14.84
C CYS A 181 5.67 -5.40 15.51
N PHE A 182 6.98 -5.46 15.72
CA PHE A 182 7.68 -6.56 16.39
C PHE A 182 8.58 -6.03 17.51
N ASP A 183 8.77 -6.82 18.56
CA ASP A 183 9.57 -6.43 19.73
C ASP A 183 11.08 -6.52 19.44
N ALA A 184 11.52 -7.55 18.71
CA ALA A 184 12.90 -7.72 18.29
C ALA A 184 13.04 -8.06 16.80
N PHE A 185 14.23 -7.80 16.25
CA PHE A 185 14.56 -8.10 14.85
C PHE A 185 14.43 -9.58 14.50
N ASP A 186 14.83 -10.46 15.42
CA ASP A 186 14.77 -11.92 15.23
C ASP A 186 13.33 -12.47 15.26
N ASP A 187 12.37 -11.70 15.79
CA ASP A 187 10.95 -12.06 15.74
C ASP A 187 10.32 -11.77 14.38
N VAL A 188 10.98 -10.95 13.56
CA VAL A 188 10.48 -10.59 12.22
C VAL A 188 10.76 -11.75 11.27
N PRO A 189 9.72 -12.33 10.62
CA PRO A 189 9.89 -13.39 9.64
C PRO A 189 10.89 -13.01 8.54
N THR A 190 11.54 -14.02 7.95
CA THR A 190 12.59 -13.80 6.93
C THR A 190 12.03 -13.78 5.51
N HIS A 191 10.82 -14.28 5.30
CA HIS A 191 10.18 -14.35 3.99
C HIS A 191 8.73 -13.91 4.06
N ALA A 192 8.21 -13.45 2.93
CA ALA A 192 6.82 -13.04 2.76
C ALA A 192 6.29 -13.45 1.39
N VAL A 193 4.97 -13.51 1.28
CA VAL A 193 4.27 -13.48 0.00
C VAL A 193 3.90 -12.04 -0.30
N THR A 194 4.07 -11.59 -1.53
CA THR A 194 3.77 -10.20 -1.91
C THR A 194 3.18 -10.08 -3.30
N LEU A 195 2.36 -9.05 -3.50
CA LEU A 195 1.95 -8.61 -4.82
C LEU A 195 3.11 -7.90 -5.51
N THR A 196 3.39 -8.29 -6.74
CA THR A 196 4.48 -7.71 -7.53
C THR A 196 4.10 -6.35 -8.09
N VAL A 197 5.09 -5.61 -8.61
CA VAL A 197 4.86 -4.30 -9.23
C VAL A 197 3.79 -4.36 -10.34
N PRO A 198 3.79 -5.31 -11.29
CA PRO A 198 2.70 -5.45 -12.27
C PRO A 198 1.31 -5.63 -11.66
N ALA A 199 1.18 -6.38 -10.56
CA ALA A 199 -0.10 -6.60 -9.89
C ALA A 199 -0.63 -5.32 -9.22
N LEU A 200 0.26 -4.51 -8.63
CA LEU A 200 -0.10 -3.22 -8.04
C LEU A 200 -0.46 -2.18 -9.11
N LEU A 201 0.28 -2.15 -10.22
CA LEU A 201 0.10 -1.16 -11.29
C LEU A 201 -1.08 -1.44 -12.22
N GLN A 202 -1.69 -2.63 -12.18
CA GLN A 202 -2.91 -2.90 -12.93
C GLN A 202 -4.13 -2.17 -12.36
N GLY A 203 -4.04 -1.67 -11.11
CA GLY A 203 -5.08 -0.88 -10.48
C GLY A 203 -5.39 0.39 -11.27
N LYS A 204 -6.66 0.68 -11.54
CA LYS A 204 -7.03 1.85 -12.34
C LYS A 204 -6.72 3.19 -11.66
N PHE A 205 -6.77 3.22 -10.33
CA PHE A 205 -6.50 4.39 -9.50
C PHE A 205 -5.60 4.00 -8.32
N LEU A 206 -4.48 4.70 -8.16
CA LEU A 206 -3.50 4.42 -7.12
C LEU A 206 -3.44 5.60 -6.14
N TYR A 207 -3.54 5.30 -4.84
CA TYR A 207 -3.47 6.27 -3.75
C TYR A 207 -2.35 5.86 -2.79
N CYS A 208 -1.31 6.67 -2.72
CA CYS A 208 -0.11 6.41 -1.93
C CYS A 208 -0.09 7.31 -0.68
N ILE A 209 -0.32 6.75 0.50
CA ILE A 209 -0.39 7.46 1.77
C ILE A 209 0.97 7.31 2.49
N VAL A 210 1.74 8.39 2.58
CA VAL A 210 3.15 8.34 3.01
C VAL A 210 3.51 9.46 4.03
N PRO A 211 2.89 9.50 5.22
CA PRO A 211 3.26 10.42 6.29
C PRO A 211 4.59 10.07 6.98
N GLY A 212 5.18 11.07 7.63
CA GLY A 212 6.22 10.89 8.66
C GLY A 212 7.66 11.07 8.19
N LYS A 213 8.49 11.58 9.10
CA LYS A 213 9.89 11.96 8.83
C LYS A 213 10.77 10.84 8.25
N ASN A 214 10.56 9.59 8.66
CA ASN A 214 11.38 8.46 8.20
C ASN A 214 11.20 8.18 6.70
N LYS A 215 10.06 8.61 6.12
CA LYS A 215 9.76 8.44 4.70
C LYS A 215 10.38 9.52 3.81
N ALA A 216 11.00 10.56 4.38
CA ALA A 216 11.45 11.73 3.63
C ALA A 216 12.47 11.43 2.53
N ARG A 217 13.44 10.55 2.82
CA ARG A 217 14.44 10.10 1.84
C ARG A 217 13.76 9.37 0.68
N ALA A 218 12.85 8.43 1.01
CA ALA A 218 12.12 7.67 0.02
C ALA A 218 11.22 8.55 -0.85
N VAL A 219 10.51 9.53 -0.26
CA VAL A 219 9.70 10.50 -1.00
C VAL A 219 10.56 11.31 -1.97
N TYR A 220 11.70 11.84 -1.51
CA TYR A 220 12.64 12.55 -2.39
C TYR A 220 13.09 11.67 -3.57
N GLN A 221 13.50 10.43 -3.30
CA GLN A 221 13.95 9.50 -4.32
C GLN A 221 12.83 9.12 -5.30
N THR A 222 11.63 8.85 -4.79
CA THR A 222 10.42 8.57 -5.59
C THR A 222 10.16 9.68 -6.61
N LEU A 223 10.34 10.94 -6.20
CA LEU A 223 10.05 12.09 -7.04
C LEU A 223 11.18 12.43 -8.01
N TYR A 224 12.44 12.27 -7.63
CA TYR A 224 13.57 12.86 -8.38
C TYR A 224 14.59 11.88 -8.95
N GLU A 225 14.66 10.63 -8.47
CA GLU A 225 15.54 9.64 -9.09
C GLU A 225 15.06 9.26 -10.49
N LYS A 226 15.85 8.53 -11.26
CA LYS A 226 15.36 7.94 -12.51
C LYS A 226 14.34 6.84 -12.20
N VAL A 227 13.40 6.59 -13.12
CA VAL A 227 12.47 5.46 -13.00
C VAL A 227 13.28 4.17 -13.14
N ASP A 228 13.43 3.44 -12.04
CA ASP A 228 14.38 2.33 -11.91
C ASP A 228 13.96 1.40 -10.75
N SER A 229 14.09 0.09 -10.90
CA SER A 229 13.69 -0.88 -9.88
C SER A 229 14.56 -0.84 -8.62
N ARG A 230 15.74 -0.20 -8.66
CA ARG A 230 16.52 0.14 -7.46
C ARG A 230 15.79 1.15 -6.56
N TYR A 231 14.82 1.87 -7.12
CA TYR A 231 13.89 2.72 -6.39
C TYR A 231 12.44 2.37 -6.75
N PRO A 232 11.88 1.26 -6.23
CA PRO A 232 10.65 0.65 -6.78
C PRO A 232 9.49 1.62 -6.95
N SER A 233 9.23 2.49 -5.97
CA SER A 233 8.16 3.49 -6.01
C SER A 233 8.28 4.51 -7.15
N THR A 234 9.45 4.66 -7.79
CA THR A 234 9.63 5.57 -8.92
C THR A 234 8.74 5.22 -10.11
N ILE A 235 8.33 3.95 -10.25
CA ILE A 235 7.43 3.49 -11.32
C ILE A 235 6.04 4.13 -11.25
N LEU A 236 5.63 4.61 -10.06
CA LEU A 236 4.36 5.29 -9.84
C LEU A 236 4.19 6.54 -10.72
N ARG A 237 5.32 7.16 -11.12
CA ARG A 237 5.37 8.31 -12.04
C ARG A 237 4.97 7.97 -13.48
N LYS A 238 4.88 6.69 -13.85
CA LYS A 238 4.42 6.24 -15.17
C LYS A 238 2.92 5.93 -15.22
N HIS A 239 2.26 5.75 -14.07
CA HIS A 239 0.84 5.40 -14.01
C HIS A 239 -0.04 6.66 -13.99
N GLN A 240 -1.07 6.71 -14.84
CA GLN A 240 -1.82 7.94 -15.16
C GLN A 240 -2.68 8.49 -14.02
N ASN A 241 -3.17 7.61 -13.13
CA ASN A 241 -4.12 7.97 -12.09
C ASN A 241 -3.52 7.70 -10.70
N THR A 242 -2.32 8.24 -10.46
CA THR A 242 -1.61 8.04 -9.19
C THR A 242 -1.54 9.31 -8.38
N HIS A 243 -1.98 9.23 -7.13
CA HIS A 243 -1.89 10.29 -6.14
C HIS A 243 -0.93 9.90 -5.02
N LEU A 244 0.02 10.77 -4.71
CA LEU A 244 0.92 10.67 -3.57
C LEU A 244 0.56 11.72 -2.53
N PHE A 245 0.20 11.27 -1.34
CA PHE A 245 -0.14 12.10 -0.20
C PHE A 245 1.03 12.08 0.79
N ILE A 246 1.63 13.24 1.01
CA ILE A 246 2.78 13.45 1.91
C ILE A 246 2.50 14.58 2.89
N ASP A 247 3.13 14.53 4.05
CA ASP A 247 3.10 15.59 5.05
C ASP A 247 4.40 16.39 5.05
N LYS A 248 4.46 17.50 5.79
CA LYS A 248 5.67 18.31 5.91
C LYS A 248 6.90 17.52 6.36
N GLU A 249 6.73 16.50 7.19
CA GLU A 249 7.85 15.69 7.68
C GLU A 249 8.42 14.79 6.57
N SER A 250 7.56 14.13 5.80
CA SER A 250 7.95 13.33 4.63
C SER A 250 8.35 14.20 3.43
N ALA A 251 7.94 15.47 3.38
CA ALA A 251 8.34 16.46 2.38
C ALA A 251 9.62 17.25 2.74
N GLN A 252 10.26 17.00 3.89
CA GLN A 252 11.31 17.87 4.44
C GLN A 252 12.55 18.07 3.53
N TYR A 253 12.76 17.19 2.54
CA TYR A 253 13.84 17.30 1.55
C TYR A 253 13.42 17.92 0.21
N LEU A 254 12.13 18.24 0.00
CA LEU A 254 11.65 18.77 -1.29
C LEU A 254 11.95 20.26 -1.49
N HIS A 255 12.21 21.01 -0.41
CA HIS A 255 12.50 22.45 -0.45
C HIS A 255 13.98 22.80 -0.31
N LYS A 256 14.86 21.81 -0.21
CA LYS A 256 16.31 22.04 -0.18
C LYS A 256 16.87 21.69 -1.56
N PRO A 257 17.56 22.61 -2.25
CA PRO A 257 18.47 22.17 -3.31
C PRO A 257 19.41 21.17 -2.65
N VAL A 258 19.36 19.91 -3.09
CA VAL A 258 20.33 18.92 -2.66
C VAL A 258 21.62 19.34 -3.35
N VAL A 259 22.51 19.92 -2.54
CA VAL A 259 23.89 20.25 -2.91
C VAL A 259 24.69 18.95 -2.96
#